data_AF-A0A9E2UWR6-F1
#
_entry.id   AF-A0A9E2UWR6-F1
#
_cell.length_a   1.000
_cell.length_b   1.000
_cell.length_c   1.000
_cell.angle_alpha   90.00
_cell.angle_beta   90.00
_cell.angle_gamma   90.00
#
_symmetry.space_group_name_H-M   'P 1'
#
loop_
_entity.id
_entity.type
_entity.pdbx_description
1 polymer ?
#
loop_
_entity_poly.entity_id
_entity_poly.type
_entity_poly.pdbx_seq_one_letter_code
_entity_poly.pdbx_strand_id
1 'polypeptide(L)'
;MGGTVFELQQVKGEKPEVVKNPVSLRPSWLLEGAARDISVLYFRSPQPQSRLVRYQTGDIGLAQEVKPGLWEEFHFQPETGRLLAYMLIQGGEPFYRADFGYFEALSPGGREVPRTITIVDHRMHYRLTVRVLEIGEITGNP
;
A
#
# COMPACT_ATOMS: atom_id res chain seq x y z
N MET A 1 -27.20 -2.47 -8.28
CA MET A 1 -25.83 -2.74 -7.80
C MET A 1 -25.70 -2.11 -6.42
N GLY A 2 -25.61 -2.94 -5.37
CA GLY A 2 -25.44 -2.47 -4.01
C GLY A 2 -23.97 -2.41 -3.66
N GLY A 3 -23.51 -1.26 -3.19
CA GLY A 3 -22.16 -1.06 -2.67
C GLY A 3 -22.20 -0.12 -1.47
N THR A 4 -21.39 -0.40 -0.46
CA THR A 4 -21.26 0.45 0.72
C THR A 4 -20.19 1.49 0.41
N VAL A 5 -20.59 2.73 0.15
CA VAL A 5 -19.68 3.87 -0.10
C VAL A 5 -19.26 4.48 1.24
N PHE A 6 -18.06 4.17 1.72
CA PHE A 6 -17.45 4.87 2.84
C PHE A 6 -16.46 5.95 2.33
N GLU A 7 -16.20 6.95 3.16
CA GLU A 7 -15.28 8.04 2.86
C GLU A 7 -14.34 8.21 4.03
N LEU A 8 -13.05 8.30 3.72
CA LEU A 8 -11.96 8.48 4.67
C LEU A 8 -11.18 9.72 4.26
N GLN A 9 -10.82 10.55 5.24
CA GLN A 9 -9.97 11.71 5.04
C GLN A 9 -8.74 11.61 5.93
N GLN A 10 -7.59 11.96 5.38
CA GLN A 10 -6.35 12.11 6.14
C GLN A 10 -5.59 13.34 5.68
N VAL A 11 -5.41 14.29 6.59
CA VAL A 11 -4.54 15.46 6.40
C VAL A 11 -3.12 15.08 6.87
N LYS A 12 -2.09 15.55 6.15
CA LYS A 12 -0.69 15.26 6.51
C LYS A 12 -0.39 15.78 7.92
N GLY A 13 0.01 14.87 8.81
CA GLY A 13 0.30 15.18 10.22
C GLY A 13 -0.87 14.95 11.17
N GLU A 14 -2.07 14.67 10.64
CA GLU A 14 -3.26 14.39 11.43
C GLU A 14 -3.65 12.90 11.38
N LYS A 15 -4.50 12.49 12.31
CA LYS A 15 -5.05 11.13 12.33
C LYS A 15 -6.12 11.00 11.24
N PRO A 16 -6.20 9.86 10.55
CA PRO A 16 -7.27 9.61 9.60
C PRO A 16 -8.62 9.58 10.30
N GLU A 17 -9.66 10.07 9.63
CA GLU A 17 -11.03 10.06 10.12
C GLU A 17 -12.02 9.47 9.11
N VAL A 18 -13.13 8.92 9.63
CA VAL A 18 -14.22 8.38 8.81
C VAL A 18 -15.25 9.47 8.58
N VAL A 19 -15.24 10.06 7.38
CA VAL A 19 -16.18 11.11 6.96
C VAL A 19 -17.57 10.52 6.69
N LYS A 20 -17.62 9.32 6.10
CA LYS A 20 -18.88 8.64 5.77
C LYS A 20 -18.77 7.14 6.01
N ASN A 21 -19.76 6.57 6.70
CA ASN A 21 -19.89 5.12 6.91
C ASN A 21 -21.35 4.68 6.74
N PRO A 22 -21.71 3.95 5.68
CA PRO A 22 -23.10 3.50 5.43
C PRO A 22 -23.56 2.34 6.33
N VAL A 23 -23.13 2.32 7.59
CA VAL A 23 -23.78 1.60 8.70
C VAL A 23 -23.43 0.10 8.82
N SER A 24 -22.46 -0.44 8.06
CA SER A 24 -22.10 -1.88 8.14
C SER A 24 -20.64 -2.20 8.46
N LEU A 25 -19.73 -1.22 8.41
CA LEU A 25 -18.31 -1.45 8.68
C LEU A 25 -17.90 -0.84 10.03
N ARG A 26 -17.12 -1.56 10.81
CA ARG A 26 -16.58 -1.03 12.07
C ARG A 26 -15.61 0.11 11.74
N PRO A 27 -15.77 1.31 12.32
CA PRO A 27 -14.86 2.43 12.06
C PRO A 27 -13.38 2.09 12.35
N SER A 28 -13.11 1.31 13.39
CA SER A 28 -11.77 0.81 13.68
C SER A 28 -11.21 -0.05 12.55
N TRP A 29 -12.02 -0.89 11.91
CA TRP A 29 -11.59 -1.68 10.76
C TRP A 29 -11.25 -0.80 9.54
N LEU A 30 -12.05 0.24 9.30
CA LEU A 30 -11.78 1.20 8.22
C LEU A 30 -10.50 1.99 8.44
N LEU A 31 -10.25 2.46 9.68
CA LEU A 31 -9.09 3.28 10.02
C LEU A 31 -7.81 2.45 10.20
N GLU A 32 -7.88 1.33 10.90
CA GLU A 32 -6.72 0.49 11.24
C GLU A 32 -6.39 -0.54 10.15
N GLY A 33 -7.34 -0.83 9.26
CA GLY A 33 -7.18 -1.70 8.10
C GLY A 33 -7.01 -0.89 6.82
N ALA A 34 -8.13 -0.51 6.18
CA ALA A 34 -8.12 0.08 4.84
C ALA A 34 -7.32 1.40 4.77
N ALA A 35 -7.51 2.34 5.71
CA ALA A 35 -6.80 3.62 5.71
C ALA A 35 -5.30 3.44 5.95
N ARG A 36 -4.94 2.63 6.97
CA ARG A 36 -3.55 2.26 7.27
C ARG A 36 -2.87 1.70 6.03
N ASP A 37 -3.52 0.74 5.37
CA ASP A 37 -2.95 0.11 4.20
C ASP A 37 -2.78 1.10 3.05
N ILE A 38 -3.80 1.90 2.73
CA ILE A 38 -3.69 2.93 1.69
C ILE A 38 -2.55 3.91 2.00
N SER A 39 -2.36 4.29 3.27
CA SER A 39 -1.25 5.17 3.67
C SER A 39 0.12 4.52 3.46
N VAL A 40 0.25 3.22 3.75
CA VAL A 40 1.47 2.44 3.50
C VAL A 40 1.77 2.42 2.00
N LEU A 41 0.76 2.29 1.14
CA LEU A 41 0.94 2.15 -0.31
C LEU A 41 1.56 3.37 -1.01
N TYR A 42 1.33 4.59 -0.50
CA TYR A 42 1.81 5.81 -1.15
C TYR A 42 2.96 6.51 -0.41
N PHE A 43 3.12 6.23 0.89
CA PHE A 43 4.08 6.95 1.74
C PHE A 43 5.20 6.08 2.30
N ARG A 44 5.14 4.74 2.20
CA ARG A 44 6.29 3.90 2.56
C ARG A 44 7.30 3.84 1.43
N SER A 45 8.50 4.34 1.74
CA SER A 45 9.69 4.18 0.92
C SER A 45 10.73 3.33 1.66
N PRO A 46 11.55 2.55 0.95
CA PRO A 46 12.75 1.95 1.52
C PRO A 46 13.62 3.03 2.18
N GLN A 47 14.18 2.74 3.35
CA GLN A 47 15.09 3.68 4.01
C GLN A 47 16.53 3.49 3.49
N PRO A 48 17.41 4.49 3.62
CA PRO A 48 18.78 4.40 3.11
C PRO A 48 19.59 3.19 3.60
N GLN A 49 19.26 2.66 4.78
CA GLN A 49 19.91 1.48 5.37
C GLN A 49 19.31 0.14 4.93
N SER A 50 18.31 0.14 4.04
CA SER A 50 17.76 -1.09 3.47
C SER A 50 18.84 -1.88 2.74
N ARG A 51 18.84 -3.20 2.93
CA ARG A 51 19.79 -4.11 2.28
C ARG A 51 19.23 -4.59 0.95
N LEU A 52 20.09 -4.70 -0.05
CA LEU A 52 19.73 -5.34 -1.32
C LEU A 52 19.54 -6.84 -1.08
N VAL A 53 18.41 -7.38 -1.55
CA VAL A 53 18.09 -8.80 -1.53
C VAL A 53 17.80 -9.24 -2.95
N ARG A 54 18.24 -10.45 -3.30
CA ARG A 54 17.90 -11.10 -4.57
C ARG A 54 17.06 -12.32 -4.27
N TYR A 55 15.87 -12.40 -4.82
CA TYR A 55 14.97 -13.53 -4.63
C TYR A 55 15.21 -14.60 -5.70
N GLN A 56 14.76 -15.83 -5.40
CA GLN A 56 14.94 -16.98 -6.29
C GLN A 56 14.21 -16.81 -7.63
N THR A 57 13.17 -15.99 -7.67
CA THR A 57 12.42 -15.62 -8.88
C THR A 57 13.20 -14.73 -9.84
N GLY A 58 14.37 -14.21 -9.43
CA GLY A 58 15.15 -13.23 -10.17
C GLY A 58 14.83 -11.78 -9.79
N ASP A 59 13.77 -11.57 -9.00
CA ASP A 59 13.38 -10.24 -8.52
C ASP A 59 14.45 -9.65 -7.60
N ILE A 60 14.61 -8.33 -7.70
CA ILE A 60 15.49 -7.55 -6.83
C ILE A 60 14.61 -6.87 -5.79
N GLY A 61 15.03 -6.91 -4.53
CA GLY A 61 14.34 -6.21 -3.47
C GLY A 61 15.24 -5.45 -2.54
N LEU A 62 14.58 -4.68 -1.69
CA LEU A 62 15.16 -4.01 -0.55
C LEU A 62 14.49 -4.56 0.70
N ALA A 63 15.29 -5.01 1.66
CA ALA A 63 14.79 -5.53 2.93
C ALA A 63 15.40 -4.77 4.10
N GLN A 64 14.61 -4.55 5.14
CA GLN A 64 15.10 -3.97 6.39
C GLN A 64 14.34 -4.48 7.61
N GLU A 65 15.06 -4.59 8.72
CA GLU A 65 14.46 -4.88 10.01
C GLU A 65 13.90 -3.58 10.60
N VAL A 66 12.58 -3.52 10.77
CA VAL A 66 11.88 -2.35 11.32
C VAL A 66 12.00 -2.33 12.84
N LYS A 67 11.97 -3.51 13.46
CA LYS A 67 12.20 -3.77 14.88
C LYS A 67 12.57 -5.26 15.03
N PRO A 68 13.12 -5.69 16.18
CA PRO A 68 13.54 -7.09 16.34
C PRO A 68 12.49 -8.10 15.91
N GLY A 69 12.82 -8.90 14.89
CA GLY A 69 11.96 -9.96 14.34
C GLY A 69 10.83 -9.49 13.41
N LEU A 70 10.74 -8.19 13.10
CA LEU A 70 9.82 -7.63 12.10
C LEU A 70 10.62 -7.04 10.95
N TRP A 71 10.48 -7.65 9.78
CA TRP A 71 11.12 -7.23 8.55
C TRP A 71 10.08 -6.63 7.62
N GLU A 72 10.50 -5.64 6.84
CA GLU A 72 9.76 -5.20 5.67
C GLU A 72 10.60 -5.39 4.42
N GLU A 73 9.93 -5.81 3.35
CA GLU A 73 10.54 -6.08 2.05
C GLU A 73 9.81 -5.33 0.95
N PHE A 74 10.58 -4.76 0.04
CA PHE A 74 10.12 -4.09 -1.17
C PHE A 74 10.66 -4.87 -2.36
N HIS A 75 9.79 -5.30 -3.25
CA HIS A 75 10.14 -6.11 -4.42
C HIS A 75 9.99 -5.26 -5.67
N PHE A 76 11.01 -5.19 -6.51
CA PHE A 76 11.05 -4.33 -7.68
C PHE A 76 11.20 -5.12 -8.97
N GLN A 77 10.53 -4.65 -10.02
CA GLN A 77 10.75 -5.12 -11.38
C GLN A 77 12.16 -4.68 -11.84
N PRO A 78 13.06 -5.61 -12.21
CA PRO A 78 14.44 -5.29 -12.52
C PRO A 78 14.63 -4.28 -13.67
N GLU A 79 13.79 -4.34 -14.69
CA GLU A 79 13.94 -3.55 -15.91
C GLU A 79 13.46 -2.11 -15.76
N THR A 80 12.42 -1.91 -14.94
CA THR A 80 11.70 -0.63 -14.83
C THR A 80 11.87 0.03 -13.46
N GLY A 81 12.39 -0.68 -12.47
CA GLY A 81 12.47 -0.23 -11.09
C GLY A 81 11.10 -0.05 -10.41
N ARG A 82 10.02 -0.59 -11.00
CA ARG A 82 8.67 -0.48 -10.44
C ARG A 82 8.51 -1.35 -9.21
N LEU A 83 7.90 -0.83 -8.16
CA LEU A 83 7.55 -1.62 -6.97
C LEU A 83 6.44 -2.61 -7.34
N LEU A 84 6.72 -3.90 -7.28
CA LEU A 84 5.78 -4.99 -7.57
C LEU A 84 5.08 -5.50 -6.31
N ALA A 85 5.78 -5.54 -5.18
CA ALA A 85 5.20 -5.95 -3.92
C ALA A 85 5.85 -5.26 -2.72
N TYR A 86 5.06 -5.10 -1.66
CA TYR A 86 5.53 -4.73 -0.33
C TYR A 86 5.05 -5.77 0.68
N MET A 87 5.92 -6.21 1.57
CA MET A 87 5.63 -7.29 2.52
C MET A 87 6.08 -6.92 3.93
N LEU A 88 5.32 -7.35 4.93
CA LEU A 88 5.78 -7.43 6.32
C LEU A 88 5.91 -8.89 6.73
N ILE A 89 7.08 -9.21 7.28
CA ILE A 89 7.49 -10.57 7.62
C ILE A 89 7.81 -10.60 9.11
N GLN A 90 7.24 -11.59 9.80
CA GLN A 90 7.51 -11.83 11.21
C GLN A 90 7.80 -13.32 11.43
N GLY A 91 8.92 -13.63 12.08
CA GLY A 91 9.32 -15.03 12.30
C GLY A 91 9.60 -15.82 11.02
N GLY A 92 9.97 -15.14 9.93
CA GLY A 92 10.23 -15.75 8.62
C GLY A 92 9.00 -15.90 7.73
N GLU A 93 7.80 -15.60 8.23
CA GLU A 93 6.55 -15.74 7.49
C GLU A 93 5.92 -14.38 7.15
N PRO A 94 5.44 -14.16 5.92
CA PRO A 94 4.73 -12.94 5.57
C PRO A 94 3.33 -12.94 6.19
N PHE A 95 3.03 -11.95 7.02
CA PHE A 95 1.67 -11.75 7.56
C PHE A 95 0.93 -10.62 6.84
N TYR A 96 1.64 -9.82 6.06
CA TYR A 96 1.08 -8.73 5.26
C TYR A 96 1.75 -8.71 3.90
N ARG A 97 0.96 -8.58 2.85
CA ARG A 97 1.45 -8.43 1.47
C ARG A 97 0.56 -7.47 0.69
N ALA A 98 1.18 -6.52 0.02
CA ALA A 98 0.55 -5.63 -0.95
C ALA A 98 1.19 -5.86 -2.32
N ASP A 99 0.40 -6.33 -3.28
CA ASP A 99 0.81 -6.53 -4.67
C ASP A 99 0.31 -5.38 -5.54
N PHE A 100 1.21 -4.80 -6.34
CA PHE A 100 0.96 -3.67 -7.22
C PHE A 100 0.90 -4.14 -8.67
N GLY A 101 -0.15 -3.75 -9.41
CA GLY A 101 -0.35 -4.24 -10.77
C GLY A 101 -1.09 -3.27 -11.68
N TYR A 102 -1.13 -3.62 -12.97
CA TYR A 102 -1.74 -2.83 -14.04
C TYR A 102 -1.23 -1.39 -14.05
N PHE A 103 0.07 -1.23 -14.33
CA PHE A 103 0.69 0.09 -14.35
C PHE A 103 0.27 0.88 -15.59
N GLU A 104 -0.08 2.14 -15.38
CA GLU A 104 -0.50 3.05 -16.45
C GLU A 104 0.03 4.46 -16.18
N ALA A 105 0.42 5.17 -17.24
CA ALA A 105 0.81 6.56 -17.15
C ALA A 105 -0.44 7.43 -17.04
N LEU A 106 -0.50 8.28 -16.01
CA LEU A 106 -1.66 9.15 -15.78
C LEU A 106 -1.72 10.35 -16.73
N SER A 107 -0.61 10.65 -17.39
CA SER A 107 -0.49 11.69 -18.41
C SER A 107 0.54 11.25 -19.46
N PRO A 108 0.47 11.78 -20.69
CA PRO A 108 1.47 11.49 -21.72
C PRO A 108 2.88 11.85 -21.22
N GLY A 109 3.77 10.85 -21.14
CA GLY A 109 5.14 11.01 -20.62
C GLY A 109 5.26 11.06 -19.09
N GLY A 110 4.15 10.88 -18.36
CA GLY A 110 4.15 10.83 -16.89
C GLY A 110 4.70 9.52 -16.32
N ARG A 111 4.97 9.52 -15.01
CA ARG A 111 5.34 8.32 -14.26
C ARG A 111 4.16 7.34 -14.25
N GLU A 112 4.42 6.07 -14.56
CA GLU A 112 3.41 5.03 -14.41
C GLU A 112 3.09 4.77 -12.94
N VAL A 113 1.82 4.60 -12.64
CA VAL A 113 1.30 4.26 -11.30
C VAL A 113 0.50 2.98 -11.36
N PRO A 114 0.42 2.20 -10.27
CA PRO A 114 -0.39 0.98 -10.25
C PRO A 114 -1.89 1.35 -10.25
N ARG A 115 -2.66 0.77 -11.18
CA ARG A 115 -4.12 0.94 -11.24
C ARG A 115 -4.86 -0.03 -10.32
N THR A 116 -4.21 -1.14 -9.94
CA THR A 116 -4.76 -2.09 -8.98
C THR A 116 -3.73 -2.39 -7.90
N ILE A 117 -4.20 -2.44 -6.66
CA ILE A 117 -3.40 -2.86 -5.53
C ILE A 117 -4.19 -3.91 -4.77
N THR A 118 -3.58 -5.07 -4.53
CA THR A 118 -4.20 -6.15 -3.76
C THR A 118 -3.44 -6.33 -2.47
N ILE A 119 -4.13 -6.17 -1.35
CA ILE A 119 -3.57 -6.33 -0.02
C ILE A 119 -4.15 -7.60 0.61
N VAL A 120 -3.29 -8.39 1.24
CA VAL A 120 -3.65 -9.50 2.10
C VAL A 120 -3.04 -9.22 3.47
N ASP A 121 -3.90 -9.06 4.49
CA ASP A 121 -3.48 -8.96 5.88
C ASP A 121 -3.95 -10.23 6.62
N HIS A 122 -3.01 -11.14 6.87
CA HIS A 122 -3.25 -12.40 7.56
C HIS A 122 -3.51 -12.21 9.06
N ARG A 123 -2.98 -11.13 9.66
CA ARG A 123 -3.21 -10.81 11.07
C ARG A 123 -4.65 -10.33 11.31
N MET A 124 -5.20 -9.61 10.35
CA MET A 124 -6.56 -9.05 10.39
C MET A 124 -7.58 -9.91 9.61
N HIS A 125 -7.12 -10.99 8.98
CA HIS A 125 -7.92 -11.95 8.20
C HIS A 125 -8.75 -11.31 7.08
N TYR A 126 -8.17 -10.43 6.28
CA TYR A 126 -8.86 -9.88 5.10
C TYR A 126 -7.99 -9.77 3.85
N ARG A 127 -8.69 -9.63 2.72
CA ARG A 127 -8.15 -9.22 1.44
C ARG A 127 -8.84 -7.93 1.00
N LEU A 128 -8.07 -6.93 0.62
CA LEU A 128 -8.55 -5.66 0.09
C LEU A 128 -8.04 -5.49 -1.33
N THR A 129 -8.92 -5.16 -2.27
CA THR A 129 -8.54 -4.78 -3.63
C THR A 129 -8.89 -3.32 -3.83
N VAL A 130 -7.86 -2.51 -4.06
CA VAL A 130 -7.96 -1.08 -4.34
C VAL A 130 -7.85 -0.88 -5.85
N ARG A 131 -8.82 -0.19 -6.43
CA ARG A 131 -8.77 0.27 -7.82
C ARG A 131 -8.53 1.77 -7.83
N VAL A 132 -7.38 2.18 -8.36
CA VAL A 132 -7.03 3.59 -8.52
C VAL A 132 -7.72 4.09 -9.78
N LEU A 133 -8.64 5.05 -9.61
CA LEU A 133 -9.41 5.61 -10.74
C LEU A 133 -8.73 6.86 -11.30
N GLU A 134 -8.25 7.72 -10.42
CA GLU A 134 -7.62 9.00 -10.74
C GLU A 134 -6.60 9.35 -9.65
N ILE A 135 -5.53 10.05 -10.04
CA ILE A 135 -4.64 10.74 -9.10
C ILE A 135 -4.52 12.17 -9.61
N GLY A 136 -4.87 13.13 -8.77
CA GLY A 136 -4.77 14.55 -9.07
C GLY A 136 -4.04 15.29 -7.97
N GLU A 137 -3.50 16.47 -8.28
CA GLU A 137 -3.11 17.42 -7.26
C GLU A 137 -4.38 17.95 -6.58
N ILE A 138 -4.41 17.94 -5.24
CA ILE A 138 -5.45 18.67 -4.52
C ILE A 138 -5.09 20.15 -4.66
N THR A 139 -5.70 20.85 -5.61
CA THR A 139 -5.66 22.31 -5.67
C THR A 139 -6.58 22.87 -4.57
N GLY A 140 -6.12 22.78 -3.32
CA GLY A 140 -6.73 23.45 -2.18
C GLY A 140 -5.98 24.75 -1.90
N ASN A 141 -6.66 25.88 -2.00
CA ASN A 141 -6.16 27.13 -1.41
C ASN A 141 -5.94 26.92 0.10
N PRO A 142 -4.81 27.36 0.67
CA PRO A 142 -4.56 27.33 2.11
C PRO A 142 -5.58 28.17 2.89
#